data_AF-A0A2V9YH34-F1
#
_entry.id   AF-A0A2V9YH34-F1
#
_cell.length_a   1.000
_cell.length_b   1.000
_cell.length_c   1.000
_cell.angle_alpha   90.00
_cell.angle_beta   90.00
_cell.angle_gamma   90.00
#
_symmetry.space_group_name_H-M   'P 1'
#
loop_
_entity.id
_entity.type
_entity.pdbx_description
1 polymer ?
#
loop_
_entity_poly.entity_id
_entity_poly.type
_entity_poly.pdbx_seq_one_letter_code
_entity_poly.pdbx_strand_id
1 'polypeptide(L)'
;MARTIDQIRASKLPSNMMQFAARGALQVPPAENIEILVYLALHNKVFGELARMTLAGWDEKACLAAVSDPQTNREVLDYFISPDNVRPKLLLALLENPSVPEAQIVKLASSAMRDTVEIILKSKRALALPRLVNTLSSNPYLRKEEAAQLRNKPSDPVAQPSALAPAPAEVAPVAQPSPAASVAAAVSVPTSPFEGDHTAAADGHDEAVTVYMKDHAADIAAESDKPFQPIGGVVELLGQDYFPVVDSAEISAPPEPGSPASGTEAKPAAAKPAVKLPVEPKRENTLQKINRLDVKGRIQLALKGSKEERTILIRDGTKVVALAVLEAPKLSDGEVEKFASQKNVLQAVLRQIPLKRRFLKNYIVVRNLCANPRTPLDLGLGLMKNLLINDLKNISANKEVSETIRKLALKMYKQKLDEANKK
;
A
#
# COMPACT_ATOMS: atom_id res chain seq x y z
N MET A 1 -19.96 -17.70 21.58
CA MET A 1 -19.48 -17.81 20.18
C MET A 1 -17.96 -17.72 20.21
N ALA A 2 -17.24 -18.51 19.41
CA ALA A 2 -15.77 -18.42 19.37
C ALA A 2 -15.38 -17.03 18.86
N ARG A 3 -14.45 -16.35 19.54
CA ARG A 3 -13.94 -15.06 19.07
C ARG A 3 -13.24 -15.30 17.73
N THR A 4 -13.47 -14.42 16.77
CA THR A 4 -12.86 -14.48 15.43
C THR A 4 -11.33 -14.40 15.51
N ILE A 5 -10.79 -13.75 16.56
CA ILE A 5 -9.36 -13.73 16.84
C ILE A 5 -8.76 -15.14 17.06
N ASP A 6 -9.49 -16.05 17.69
CA ASP A 6 -8.98 -17.40 17.97
C ASP A 6 -8.88 -18.22 16.68
N GLN A 7 -9.76 -17.96 15.72
CA GLN A 7 -9.69 -18.56 14.38
C GLN A 7 -8.50 -18.04 13.57
N ILE A 8 -8.17 -16.75 13.73
CA ILE A 8 -7.00 -16.13 13.10
C ILE A 8 -5.71 -16.66 13.71
N ARG A 9 -5.64 -16.77 15.05
CA ARG A 9 -4.52 -17.38 15.77
C ARG A 9 -4.32 -18.85 15.37
N ALA A 10 -5.41 -19.60 15.22
CA ALA A 10 -5.38 -20.98 14.76
C ALA A 10 -5.17 -21.15 13.23
N SER A 11 -4.97 -20.06 12.48
CA SER A 11 -4.78 -20.05 11.01
C SER A 11 -5.92 -20.72 10.22
N LYS A 12 -7.14 -20.74 10.77
CA LYS A 12 -8.32 -21.38 10.14
C LYS A 12 -9.08 -20.46 9.17
N LEU A 13 -8.67 -19.20 9.07
CA LEU A 13 -9.39 -18.18 8.30
C LEU A 13 -8.92 -18.15 6.84
N PRO A 14 -9.84 -18.17 5.84
CA PRO A 14 -9.47 -18.11 4.42
C PRO A 14 -8.87 -16.75 4.03
N SER A 15 -8.06 -16.72 2.97
CA SER A 15 -7.31 -15.53 2.53
C SER A 15 -8.17 -14.30 2.26
N ASN A 16 -9.39 -14.47 1.75
CA ASN A 16 -10.31 -13.35 1.48
C ASN A 16 -10.77 -12.69 2.78
N MET A 17 -11.14 -13.49 3.79
CA MET A 17 -11.53 -13.00 5.10
C MET A 17 -10.35 -12.32 5.83
N MET A 18 -9.13 -12.80 5.61
CA MET A 18 -7.92 -12.16 6.14
C MET A 18 -7.68 -10.75 5.56
N GLN A 19 -8.04 -10.53 4.29
CA GLN A 19 -7.98 -9.19 3.67
C GLN A 19 -9.04 -8.24 4.26
N PHE A 20 -10.25 -8.72 4.51
CA PHE A 20 -11.29 -7.93 5.18
C PHE A 20 -10.90 -7.59 6.63
N ALA A 21 -10.33 -8.56 7.35
CA ALA A 21 -9.79 -8.34 8.70
C ALA A 21 -8.67 -7.29 8.69
N ALA A 22 -7.72 -7.36 7.75
CA ALA A 22 -6.65 -6.38 7.63
C ALA A 22 -7.14 -4.96 7.27
N ARG A 23 -8.29 -4.85 6.59
CA ARG A 23 -8.97 -3.58 6.30
C ARG A 23 -9.86 -3.09 7.44
N GLY A 24 -10.01 -3.88 8.52
CA GLY A 24 -10.93 -3.58 9.61
C GLY A 24 -12.41 -3.69 9.23
N ALA A 25 -12.74 -4.36 8.12
CA ALA A 25 -14.10 -4.51 7.59
C ALA A 25 -14.82 -5.78 8.09
N LEU A 26 -14.34 -6.37 9.19
CA LEU A 26 -14.97 -7.54 9.79
C LEU A 26 -16.17 -7.12 10.64
N GLN A 27 -17.28 -7.87 10.57
CA GLN A 27 -18.49 -7.61 11.37
C GLN A 27 -18.31 -8.10 12.82
N VAL A 28 -17.42 -7.44 13.55
CA VAL A 28 -17.00 -7.81 14.90
C VAL A 28 -16.94 -6.54 15.76
N PRO A 29 -17.17 -6.62 17.09
CA PRO A 29 -17.08 -5.46 17.97
C PRO A 29 -15.72 -4.73 17.84
N PRO A 30 -15.70 -3.39 17.99
CA PRO A 30 -14.50 -2.58 17.73
C PRO A 30 -13.31 -2.98 18.59
N ALA A 31 -13.54 -3.42 19.83
CA ALA A 31 -12.48 -3.91 20.72
C ALA A 31 -11.78 -5.16 20.16
N GLU A 32 -12.54 -6.16 19.71
CA GLU A 32 -11.98 -7.39 19.13
C GLU A 32 -11.34 -7.12 17.76
N ASN A 33 -11.87 -6.18 16.97
CA ASN A 33 -11.27 -5.78 15.70
C ASN A 33 -9.87 -5.14 15.88
N ILE A 34 -9.69 -4.31 16.92
CA ILE A 34 -8.39 -3.73 17.27
C ILE A 34 -7.40 -4.84 17.64
N GLU A 35 -7.83 -5.83 18.44
CA GLU A 35 -6.97 -6.97 18.79
C GLU A 35 -6.53 -7.76 17.56
N ILE A 36 -7.45 -8.00 16.62
CA ILE A 36 -7.17 -8.69 15.35
C ILE A 36 -6.18 -7.90 14.49
N LEU A 37 -6.40 -6.59 14.35
CA LEU A 37 -5.54 -5.72 13.56
C LEU A 37 -4.12 -5.67 14.15
N VAL A 38 -3.98 -5.59 15.47
CA VAL A 38 -2.66 -5.61 16.12
C VAL A 38 -1.98 -6.96 15.91
N TYR A 39 -2.71 -8.07 16.07
CA TYR A 39 -2.17 -9.40 15.82
C TYR A 39 -1.67 -9.54 14.37
N LEU A 40 -2.44 -9.06 13.39
CA LEU A 40 -2.03 -9.05 11.98
C LEU A 40 -0.82 -8.14 11.73
N ALA A 41 -0.75 -6.98 12.38
CA ALA A 41 0.35 -6.03 12.26
C ALA A 41 1.70 -6.56 12.79
N LEU A 42 1.66 -7.47 13.77
CA LEU A 42 2.85 -8.07 14.40
C LEU A 42 3.26 -9.39 13.74
N HIS A 43 2.32 -10.30 13.50
CA HIS A 43 2.64 -11.68 13.12
C HIS A 43 2.57 -11.94 11.61
N ASN A 44 1.82 -11.13 10.85
CA ASN A 44 1.60 -11.39 9.42
C ASN A 44 2.48 -10.50 8.53
N LYS A 45 3.34 -11.13 7.71
CA LYS A 45 4.22 -10.42 6.76
C LYS A 45 3.49 -9.86 5.54
N VAL A 46 2.36 -10.46 5.15
CA VAL A 46 1.64 -10.09 3.90
C VAL A 46 0.65 -8.97 4.16
N PHE A 47 -0.09 -9.06 5.27
CA PHE A 47 -1.14 -8.08 5.60
C PHE A 47 -0.75 -7.12 6.73
N GLY A 48 0.46 -7.25 7.29
CA GLY A 48 0.89 -6.43 8.42
C GLY A 48 0.97 -4.94 8.11
N GLU A 49 1.51 -4.55 6.96
CA GLU A 49 1.58 -3.14 6.55
C GLU A 49 0.18 -2.53 6.38
N LEU A 50 -0.74 -3.27 5.76
CA LEU A 50 -2.13 -2.84 5.59
C LEU A 50 -2.82 -2.66 6.94
N ALA A 51 -2.66 -3.63 7.86
CA ALA A 51 -3.24 -3.56 9.19
C ALA A 51 -2.69 -2.37 10.00
N ARG A 52 -1.38 -2.05 9.89
CA ARG A 52 -0.79 -0.86 10.52
C ARG A 52 -1.37 0.43 9.97
N MET A 53 -1.52 0.54 8.65
CA MET A 53 -2.15 1.70 8.01
C MET A 53 -3.60 1.88 8.48
N THR A 54 -4.35 0.78 8.56
CA THR A 54 -5.72 0.80 9.07
C THR A 54 -5.79 1.19 10.55
N LEU A 55 -4.90 0.67 11.40
CA LEU A 55 -4.83 1.05 12.83
C LEU A 55 -4.47 2.53 13.03
N ALA A 56 -3.57 3.06 12.21
CA ALA A 56 -3.19 4.48 12.28
C ALA A 56 -4.39 5.40 11.97
N GLY A 57 -5.23 5.02 11.01
CA GLY A 57 -6.46 5.73 10.64
C GLY A 57 -7.70 5.35 11.46
N TRP A 58 -7.58 4.43 12.43
CA TRP A 58 -8.73 3.94 13.18
C TRP A 58 -9.28 4.98 14.16
N ASP A 59 -10.58 4.89 14.44
CA ASP A 59 -11.31 5.84 15.28
C ASP A 59 -10.67 6.00 16.67
N GLU A 60 -10.45 7.26 17.05
CA GLU A 60 -9.77 7.62 18.29
C GLU A 60 -10.60 7.26 19.52
N LYS A 61 -11.94 7.35 19.43
CA LYS A 61 -12.82 7.04 20.56
C LYS A 61 -12.85 5.54 20.84
N ALA A 62 -12.93 4.72 19.78
CA ALA A 62 -12.81 3.26 19.90
C ALA A 62 -11.45 2.83 20.49
N CYS A 63 -10.35 3.46 20.05
CA CYS A 63 -9.02 3.20 20.60
C CYS A 63 -8.92 3.62 22.08
N LEU A 64 -9.47 4.78 22.47
CA LEU A 64 -9.51 5.22 23.88
C LEU A 64 -10.28 4.24 24.76
N ALA A 65 -11.44 3.77 24.30
CA ALA A 65 -12.24 2.79 25.03
C ALA A 65 -11.47 1.48 25.22
N ALA A 66 -10.82 0.97 24.17
CA ALA A 66 -10.00 -0.23 24.24
C ALA A 66 -8.77 -0.08 25.14
N VAL A 67 -8.13 1.09 25.12
CA VAL A 67 -6.96 1.40 25.94
C VAL A 67 -7.30 1.59 27.42
N SER A 68 -8.49 2.09 27.73
CA SER A 68 -8.92 2.35 29.11
C SER A 68 -9.38 1.07 29.82
N ASP A 69 -9.77 0.04 29.08
CA ASP A 69 -10.24 -1.22 29.64
C ASP A 69 -9.07 -2.03 30.24
N PRO A 70 -9.11 -2.38 31.54
CA PRO A 70 -8.10 -3.23 32.17
C PRO A 70 -8.02 -4.66 31.60
N GLN A 71 -9.08 -5.15 30.96
CA GLN A 71 -9.14 -6.51 30.40
C GLN A 71 -8.53 -6.65 29.00
N THR A 72 -8.04 -5.57 28.42
CA THR A 72 -7.46 -5.56 27.07
C THR A 72 -6.19 -6.40 26.99
N ASN A 73 -6.02 -7.10 25.87
CA ASN A 73 -4.84 -7.91 25.60
C ASN A 73 -3.54 -7.09 25.68
N ARG A 74 -2.52 -7.66 26.34
CA ARG A 74 -1.20 -7.02 26.52
C ARG A 74 -0.52 -6.68 25.19
N GLU A 75 -0.70 -7.51 24.17
CA GLU A 75 -0.15 -7.28 22.81
C GLU A 75 -0.65 -5.97 22.21
N VAL A 76 -1.91 -5.61 22.45
CA VAL A 76 -2.53 -4.36 21.98
C VAL A 76 -1.91 -3.16 22.68
N LEU A 77 -1.78 -3.24 24.00
CA LEU A 77 -1.18 -2.19 24.81
C LEU A 77 0.31 -1.99 24.46
N ASP A 78 1.05 -3.08 24.28
CA ASP A 78 2.46 -3.06 23.86
C ASP A 78 2.64 -2.45 22.46
N TYR A 79 1.69 -2.68 21.55
CA TYR A 79 1.70 -2.08 20.23
C TYR A 79 1.51 -0.56 20.29
N PHE A 80 0.53 -0.07 21.07
CA PHE A 80 0.23 1.37 21.17
C PHE A 80 1.24 2.17 22.00
N ILE A 81 1.98 1.53 22.91
CA ILE A 81 3.05 2.19 23.70
C ILE A 81 4.39 2.25 22.98
N SER A 82 4.57 1.45 21.91
CA SER A 82 5.79 1.47 21.11
C SER A 82 6.02 2.86 20.49
N PRO A 83 7.26 3.40 20.50
CA PRO A 83 7.54 4.78 20.12
C PRO A 83 7.08 5.15 18.71
N ASP A 84 7.03 4.17 17.80
CA ASP A 84 6.60 4.36 16.42
C ASP A 84 5.09 4.58 16.27
N ASN A 85 4.28 4.16 17.25
CA ASN A 85 2.81 4.11 17.16
C ASN A 85 2.08 4.95 18.23
N VAL A 86 2.82 5.73 19.04
CA VAL A 86 2.22 6.49 20.14
C VAL A 86 1.34 7.62 19.62
N ARG A 87 0.07 7.63 20.02
CA ARG A 87 -0.85 8.75 19.80
C ARG A 87 -0.96 9.58 21.09
N PRO A 88 -0.66 10.91 21.06
CA PRO A 88 -0.65 11.74 22.27
C PRO A 88 -1.95 11.71 23.07
N LYS A 89 -3.10 11.63 22.38
CA LYS A 89 -4.42 11.57 23.03
C LYS A 89 -4.67 10.26 23.78
N LEU A 90 -4.10 9.15 23.31
CA LEU A 90 -4.25 7.83 23.94
C LEU A 90 -3.25 7.63 25.09
N LEU A 91 -2.14 8.38 25.07
CA LEU A 91 -1.02 8.19 25.98
C LEU A 91 -1.42 8.34 27.46
N LEU A 92 -2.25 9.33 27.81
CA LEU A 92 -2.68 9.50 29.20
C LEU A 92 -3.47 8.28 29.69
N ALA A 93 -4.40 7.77 28.88
CA ALA A 93 -5.19 6.59 29.20
C ALA A 93 -4.33 5.30 29.26
N LEU A 94 -3.35 5.16 28.36
CA LEU A 94 -2.37 4.05 28.40
C LEU A 94 -1.56 4.05 29.71
N LEU A 95 -1.10 5.22 30.16
CA LEU A 95 -0.30 5.34 31.38
C LEU A 95 -1.10 5.02 32.65
N GLU A 96 -2.41 5.30 32.65
CA GLU A 96 -3.29 5.01 33.79
C GLU A 96 -3.71 3.52 33.85
N ASN A 97 -3.75 2.81 32.73
CA ASN A 97 -4.20 1.42 32.68
C ASN A 97 -3.21 0.44 33.37
N PRO A 98 -3.59 -0.24 34.48
CA PRO A 98 -2.73 -1.14 35.24
C PRO A 98 -2.10 -2.28 34.43
N SER A 99 -2.72 -2.69 33.33
CA SER A 99 -2.29 -3.82 32.49
C SER A 99 -1.06 -3.52 31.64
N VAL A 100 -0.65 -2.25 31.53
CA VAL A 100 0.58 -1.84 30.83
C VAL A 100 1.82 -2.16 31.67
N PRO A 101 2.81 -2.90 31.13
CA PRO A 101 4.03 -3.24 31.86
C PRO A 101 4.94 -2.02 32.04
N GLU A 102 5.46 -1.85 33.26
CA GLU A 102 6.36 -0.74 33.63
C GLU A 102 7.59 -0.65 32.72
N ALA A 103 8.11 -1.79 32.27
CA ALA A 103 9.27 -1.86 31.39
C ALA A 103 9.06 -1.12 30.05
N GLN A 104 7.85 -1.15 29.50
CA GLN A 104 7.56 -0.45 28.24
C GLN A 104 7.40 1.05 28.46
N ILE A 105 6.85 1.47 29.60
CA ILE A 105 6.75 2.88 29.96
C ILE A 105 8.16 3.49 30.16
N VAL A 106 9.07 2.74 30.77
CA VAL A 106 10.48 3.14 30.93
C VAL A 106 11.19 3.24 29.58
N LYS A 107 10.96 2.29 28.66
CA LYS A 107 11.49 2.37 27.29
C LYS A 107 10.96 3.60 26.57
N LEU A 108 9.66 3.88 26.67
CA LEU A 108 9.06 5.08 26.09
C LEU A 108 9.69 6.35 26.68
N ALA A 109 9.92 6.40 27.99
CA ALA A 109 10.55 7.54 28.67
C ALA A 109 11.98 7.83 28.18
N SER A 110 12.73 6.79 27.77
CA SER A 110 14.10 6.96 27.25
C SER A 110 14.16 7.65 25.88
N SER A 111 13.14 7.47 25.04
CA SER A 111 13.04 8.07 23.71
C SER A 111 11.93 9.14 23.61
N ALA A 112 11.39 9.57 24.75
CA ALA A 112 10.25 10.48 24.79
C ALA A 112 10.65 11.87 24.27
N MET A 113 9.85 12.38 23.33
CA MET A 113 9.89 13.76 22.87
C MET A 113 9.16 14.68 23.86
N ARG A 114 9.33 16.00 23.71
CA ARG A 114 8.78 17.02 24.61
C ARG A 114 7.31 16.82 24.95
N ASP A 115 6.46 16.66 23.94
CA ASP A 115 5.02 16.58 24.10
C ASP A 115 4.62 15.30 24.87
N THR A 116 5.33 14.20 24.64
CA THR A 116 5.17 12.93 25.36
C THR A 116 5.56 13.07 26.84
N VAL A 117 6.66 13.77 27.13
CA VAL A 117 7.11 14.03 28.51
C VAL A 117 6.08 14.85 29.29
N GLU A 118 5.53 15.91 28.69
CA GLU A 118 4.48 16.72 29.33
C GLU A 118 3.24 15.89 29.68
N ILE A 119 2.88 14.92 28.84
CA ILE A 119 1.76 14.00 29.10
C ILE A 119 2.11 12.98 30.18
N ILE A 120 3.34 12.45 30.18
CA ILE A 120 3.80 11.52 31.22
C ILE A 120 3.75 12.18 32.61
N LEU A 121 4.16 13.44 32.71
CA LEU A 121 4.12 14.23 33.95
C LEU A 121 2.70 14.48 34.48
N LYS A 122 1.68 14.47 33.61
CA LYS A 122 0.27 14.59 34.02
C LYS A 122 -0.27 13.31 34.67
N SER A 123 0.31 12.16 34.36
CA SER A 123 -0.18 10.86 34.86
C SER A 123 0.34 10.56 36.27
N LYS A 124 -0.58 10.24 37.20
CA LYS A 124 -0.22 9.91 38.60
C LYS A 124 0.56 8.60 38.70
N ARG A 125 0.19 7.61 37.87
CA ARG A 125 0.81 6.28 37.87
C ARG A 125 2.26 6.29 37.40
N ALA A 126 2.59 7.03 36.33
CA ALA A 126 3.97 7.09 35.85
C ALA A 126 4.89 7.75 36.88
N LEU A 127 4.41 8.78 37.56
CA LEU A 127 5.15 9.48 38.62
C LEU A 127 5.38 8.65 39.88
N ALA A 128 4.58 7.60 40.11
CA ALA A 128 4.77 6.68 41.23
C ALA A 128 5.93 5.70 40.99
N LEU A 129 6.40 5.55 39.74
CA LEU A 129 7.45 4.60 39.38
C LEU A 129 8.84 5.24 39.49
N PRO A 130 9.69 4.84 40.47
CA PRO A 130 10.98 5.48 40.69
C PRO A 130 11.95 5.25 39.53
N ARG A 131 11.86 4.10 38.86
CA ARG A 131 12.70 3.82 37.68
C ARG A 131 12.41 4.75 36.51
N LEU A 132 11.15 5.10 36.32
CA LEU A 132 10.73 6.01 35.27
C LEU A 132 11.23 7.43 35.53
N VAL A 133 11.11 7.91 36.77
CA VAL A 133 11.62 9.22 37.19
C VAL A 133 13.13 9.33 36.96
N ASN A 134 13.89 8.30 37.32
CA ASN A 134 15.34 8.26 37.08
C ASN A 134 15.66 8.30 35.57
N THR A 135 14.94 7.55 34.74
CA THR A 135 15.15 7.59 33.27
C THR A 135 14.72 8.91 32.64
N LEU A 136 13.64 9.54 33.12
CA LEU A 136 13.22 10.86 32.64
C LEU A 136 14.24 11.94 33.03
N SER A 137 14.83 11.86 34.22
CA SER A 137 15.87 12.80 34.66
C SER A 137 17.15 12.74 33.82
N SER A 138 17.40 11.59 33.19
CA SER A 138 18.54 11.38 32.28
C SER A 138 18.21 11.76 30.82
N ASN A 139 16.95 12.11 30.52
CA ASN A 139 16.52 12.39 29.15
C ASN A 139 16.95 13.82 28.73
N PRO A 140 17.64 14.00 27.57
CA PRO A 140 18.08 15.30 27.07
C PRO A 140 16.98 16.34 26.83
N TYR A 141 15.72 15.93 26.67
CA TYR A 141 14.61 16.82 26.29
C TYR A 141 13.79 17.37 27.47
N LEU A 142 14.23 17.14 28.71
CA LEU A 142 13.55 17.58 29.93
C LEU A 142 13.76 19.09 30.19
N ARG A 143 12.70 19.86 30.50
CA ARG A 143 12.88 21.26 30.92
C ARG A 143 13.59 21.31 32.28
N LYS A 144 14.39 22.36 32.50
CA LYS A 144 15.07 22.61 33.80
C LYS A 144 14.09 22.72 34.99
N GLU A 145 12.89 23.23 34.75
CA GLU A 145 11.82 23.37 35.75
C GLU A 145 11.16 22.03 36.08
N GLU A 146 10.90 21.21 35.07
CA GLU A 146 10.34 19.85 35.21
C GLU A 146 11.37 18.90 35.86
N ALA A 147 12.65 19.07 35.53
CA ALA A 147 13.77 18.39 36.19
C ALA A 147 13.84 18.73 37.69
N ALA A 148 13.62 19.99 38.04
CA ALA A 148 13.56 20.43 39.44
C ALA A 148 12.33 19.86 40.15
N GLN A 149 11.17 19.76 39.50
CA GLN A 149 9.96 19.14 40.07
C GLN A 149 10.13 17.63 40.31
N LEU A 150 10.82 16.92 39.42
CA LEU A 150 11.14 15.50 39.61
C LEU A 150 12.19 15.29 40.71
N ARG A 151 13.16 16.21 40.85
CA ARG A 151 14.20 16.18 41.90
C ARG A 151 13.69 16.61 43.27
N ASN A 152 12.65 17.46 43.33
CA ASN A 152 12.01 17.92 44.56
C ASN A 152 10.90 17.01 45.07
N LYS A 153 10.54 15.93 44.34
CA LYS A 153 9.73 14.84 44.89
C LYS A 153 10.67 13.92 45.66
N PRO A 154 10.70 13.99 47.00
CA PRO A 154 11.53 13.09 47.77
C PRO A 154 11.07 11.66 47.51
N SER A 155 12.01 10.85 47.01
CA SER A 155 12.09 9.44 47.38
C SER A 155 12.15 9.37 48.90
N ASP A 156 11.11 8.85 49.55
CA ASP A 156 11.19 8.53 50.98
C ASP A 156 12.40 7.62 51.22
N PRO A 157 13.30 7.97 52.16
CA PRO A 157 14.46 7.17 52.48
C PRO A 157 14.09 6.13 53.54
N VAL A 158 14.17 4.86 53.20
CA VAL A 158 14.33 3.76 54.16
C VAL A 158 15.33 2.79 53.55
N ALA A 159 16.39 2.32 54.20
CA ALA A 159 17.17 2.71 55.35
C ALA A 159 18.46 1.85 55.24
N GLN A 160 19.62 2.40 55.51
CA GLN A 160 20.79 1.66 56.01
C GLN A 160 21.50 2.62 56.98
N PRO A 161 22.18 2.18 58.06
CA PRO A 161 22.77 0.85 58.30
C PRO A 161 22.69 0.32 59.78
N SER A 162 22.81 -1.01 60.00
CA SER A 162 23.63 -1.60 61.10
C SER A 162 23.56 -3.14 61.19
N ALA A 163 24.76 -3.74 61.10
CA ALA A 163 25.31 -4.93 61.76
C ALA A 163 24.41 -6.04 62.34
N LEU A 164 24.60 -7.30 61.88
CA LEU A 164 25.40 -8.34 62.57
C LEU A 164 25.50 -9.66 61.72
N ALA A 165 26.73 -9.98 61.27
CA ALA A 165 27.45 -11.23 60.90
C ALA A 165 26.76 -12.64 60.82
N PRO A 166 27.43 -13.71 60.31
CA PRO A 166 28.38 -13.85 59.16
C PRO A 166 28.16 -15.10 58.24
N ALA A 167 28.64 -15.02 56.98
CA ALA A 167 29.39 -15.98 56.10
C ALA A 167 29.01 -17.51 55.98
N PRO A 168 29.54 -18.30 55.00
CA PRO A 168 30.47 -17.98 53.90
C PRO A 168 30.15 -18.58 52.49
N ALA A 169 30.91 -18.08 51.48
CA ALA A 169 31.30 -18.71 50.18
C ALA A 169 30.17 -19.00 49.15
N GLU A 170 30.30 -18.82 47.84
CA GLU A 170 31.40 -19.21 46.95
C GLU A 170 31.23 -18.59 45.53
N VAL A 171 32.31 -17.99 44.99
CA VAL A 171 32.81 -18.00 43.60
C VAL A 171 32.00 -17.40 42.41
N ALA A 172 32.47 -16.21 42.00
CA ALA A 172 32.95 -15.77 40.67
C ALA A 172 32.05 -15.68 39.39
N PRO A 173 32.37 -14.76 38.45
CA PRO A 173 31.48 -14.26 37.40
C PRO A 173 31.90 -14.67 35.97
N VAL A 174 30.96 -14.68 35.01
CA VAL A 174 31.26 -14.73 33.56
C VAL A 174 30.19 -13.90 32.83
N ALA A 175 30.49 -12.65 32.50
CA ALA A 175 31.03 -12.16 31.21
C ALA A 175 29.99 -12.15 30.07
N GLN A 176 29.56 -10.93 29.71
CA GLN A 176 29.07 -10.60 28.37
C GLN A 176 30.21 -10.76 27.36
N PRO A 177 29.89 -10.85 26.06
CA PRO A 177 30.30 -9.72 25.23
C PRO A 177 29.23 -9.28 24.21
N SER A 178 29.05 -7.96 24.12
CA SER A 178 28.63 -7.28 22.89
C SER A 178 29.76 -7.35 21.83
N PRO A 179 29.44 -7.06 20.56
CA PRO A 179 29.89 -5.79 19.99
C PRO A 179 28.75 -5.12 19.18
N ALA A 180 28.51 -3.80 19.22
CA ALA A 180 29.27 -2.68 18.64
C ALA A 180 29.59 -2.92 17.13
N ALA A 181 29.32 -2.05 16.15
CA ALA A 181 29.25 -0.60 16.16
C ALA A 181 28.67 0.00 14.85
N SER A 182 28.33 1.30 14.93
CA SER A 182 28.51 2.36 13.89
C SER A 182 27.49 2.39 12.73
N VAL A 183 27.02 3.53 12.19
CA VAL A 183 27.38 4.96 12.27
C VAL A 183 26.21 5.82 11.73
N ALA A 184 26.01 6.99 12.35
CA ALA A 184 25.71 8.33 11.79
C ALA A 184 24.82 8.46 10.51
N ALA A 185 23.66 9.12 10.59
CA ALA A 185 23.41 10.54 10.22
C ALA A 185 23.43 10.80 8.69
N ALA A 186 22.55 11.55 8.03
CA ALA A 186 21.38 12.36 8.32
C ALA A 186 20.74 12.70 6.93
N VAL A 187 19.79 13.64 6.92
CA VAL A 187 19.37 14.50 5.78
C VAL A 187 18.04 14.13 5.11
N SER A 188 17.02 14.91 5.49
CA SER A 188 15.93 15.59 4.73
C SER A 188 15.54 15.06 3.33
N VAL A 189 14.28 15.14 2.87
CA VAL A 189 13.49 16.33 2.49
C VAL A 189 11.99 15.88 2.31
N PRO A 190 11.12 16.61 1.58
CA PRO A 190 10.10 17.57 2.01
C PRO A 190 8.65 17.04 2.06
N THR A 191 7.82 17.74 2.80
CA THR A 191 6.36 17.80 2.65
C THR A 191 5.96 18.61 1.41
N SER A 192 5.00 18.10 0.63
CA SER A 192 4.07 18.96 -0.13
C SER A 192 2.64 18.45 0.01
N PRO A 193 1.64 19.33 -0.13
CA PRO A 193 0.27 19.11 0.33
C PRO A 193 -0.66 18.66 -0.81
N PHE A 194 -1.70 17.90 -0.48
CA PHE A 194 -2.83 17.70 -1.37
C PHE A 194 -4.12 17.87 -0.55
N GLU A 195 -4.58 19.11 -0.48
CA GLU A 195 -5.98 19.43 -0.23
C GLU A 195 -6.76 19.15 -1.52
N GLY A 196 -7.74 18.26 -1.43
CA GLY A 196 -8.75 18.04 -2.46
C GLY A 196 -10.10 18.43 -1.87
N ASP A 197 -10.49 19.66 -2.14
CA ASP A 197 -11.76 20.27 -1.81
C ASP A 197 -12.90 19.55 -2.56
N HIS A 198 -13.96 19.18 -1.83
CA HIS A 198 -15.18 18.58 -2.38
C HIS A 198 -16.29 19.62 -2.30
N THR A 199 -16.51 20.38 -3.36
CA THR A 199 -17.80 21.06 -3.58
C THR A 199 -18.18 21.12 -5.06
N ALA A 200 -19.28 20.43 -5.36
CA ALA A 200 -20.39 20.83 -6.24
C ALA A 200 -20.11 21.46 -7.62
N ALA A 201 -20.46 20.72 -8.67
CA ALA A 201 -21.20 21.24 -9.82
C ALA A 201 -21.95 20.07 -10.50
N ALA A 202 -23.26 20.01 -10.26
CA ALA A 202 -24.22 19.23 -11.03
C ALA A 202 -24.61 20.06 -12.26
N ASP A 203 -24.52 19.48 -13.47
CA ASP A 203 -25.33 19.78 -14.68
C ASP A 203 -24.59 19.36 -15.96
N GLY A 204 -24.51 18.06 -16.22
CA GLY A 204 -23.96 17.57 -17.49
C GLY A 204 -24.14 16.08 -17.79
N HIS A 205 -24.81 15.31 -16.92
CA HIS A 205 -24.94 13.86 -17.09
C HIS A 205 -26.19 13.44 -17.89
N ASP A 206 -27.21 14.29 -18.05
CA ASP A 206 -28.48 13.90 -18.66
C ASP A 206 -28.41 13.72 -20.19
N GLU A 207 -27.57 14.50 -20.88
CA GLU A 207 -27.46 14.40 -22.34
C GLU A 207 -26.79 13.10 -22.80
N ALA A 208 -25.79 12.62 -22.06
CA ALA A 208 -25.11 11.36 -22.36
C ALA A 208 -26.01 10.14 -22.10
N VAL A 209 -26.82 10.19 -21.04
CA VAL A 209 -27.76 9.11 -20.70
C VAL A 209 -28.89 9.04 -21.72
N THR A 210 -29.42 10.17 -22.16
CA THR A 210 -30.50 10.19 -23.16
C THR A 210 -30.04 9.74 -24.55
N VAL A 211 -28.81 10.04 -24.96
CA VAL A 211 -28.22 9.50 -26.20
C VAL A 211 -28.02 7.99 -26.08
N TYR A 212 -27.49 7.51 -24.96
CA TYR A 212 -27.28 6.07 -24.72
C TYR A 212 -28.61 5.28 -24.71
N MET A 213 -29.65 5.81 -24.07
CA MET A 213 -30.98 5.18 -24.03
C MET A 213 -31.64 5.14 -25.41
N LYS A 214 -31.40 6.13 -26.27
CA LYS A 214 -31.89 6.10 -27.66
C LYS A 214 -31.17 5.06 -28.51
N ASP A 215 -29.84 5.01 -28.40
CA ASP A 215 -29.02 4.09 -29.18
C ASP A 215 -29.24 2.62 -28.76
N HIS A 216 -29.57 2.36 -27.49
CA HIS A 216 -29.75 1.02 -26.93
C HIS A 216 -31.21 0.68 -26.62
N ALA A 217 -32.17 1.46 -27.11
CA ALA A 217 -33.60 1.27 -26.85
C ALA A 217 -34.11 -0.11 -27.30
N ALA A 218 -33.59 -0.62 -28.42
CA ALA A 218 -33.98 -1.91 -28.97
C ALA A 218 -33.48 -3.08 -28.11
N ASP A 219 -32.26 -2.98 -27.57
CA ASP A 219 -31.68 -4.01 -26.70
C ASP A 219 -32.38 -4.03 -25.34
N ILE A 220 -32.68 -2.85 -24.78
CA ILE A 220 -33.43 -2.72 -23.52
C ILE A 220 -34.85 -3.28 -23.66
N ALA A 221 -35.52 -3.05 -24.79
CA ALA A 221 -36.85 -3.60 -25.07
C ALA A 221 -36.83 -5.12 -25.33
N ALA A 222 -35.74 -5.66 -25.88
CA ALA A 222 -35.59 -7.10 -26.14
C ALA A 222 -35.21 -7.91 -24.88
N GLU A 223 -34.67 -7.24 -23.86
CA GLU A 223 -34.22 -7.85 -22.61
C GLU A 223 -35.09 -7.52 -21.39
N SER A 224 -36.14 -6.71 -21.55
CA SER A 224 -37.00 -6.25 -20.45
C SER A 224 -37.61 -7.38 -19.62
N ASP A 225 -37.92 -8.51 -20.26
CA ASP A 225 -38.62 -9.64 -19.63
C ASP A 225 -37.66 -10.76 -19.20
N LYS A 226 -36.35 -10.59 -19.40
CA LYS A 226 -35.35 -11.58 -18.95
C LYS A 226 -34.94 -11.27 -17.51
N PRO A 227 -34.96 -12.24 -16.58
CA PRO A 227 -34.49 -12.02 -15.23
C PRO A 227 -33.02 -11.63 -15.24
N PHE A 228 -32.65 -10.67 -14.39
CA PHE A 228 -31.28 -10.15 -14.28
C PHE A 228 -30.28 -11.29 -14.04
N GLN A 229 -29.33 -11.45 -14.96
CA GLN A 229 -28.22 -12.39 -14.82
C GLN A 229 -26.95 -11.64 -14.40
N PRO A 230 -26.47 -11.79 -13.16
CA PRO A 230 -25.25 -11.13 -12.72
C PRO A 230 -24.05 -11.65 -13.51
N ILE A 231 -23.29 -10.74 -14.10
CA ILE A 231 -22.08 -11.06 -14.85
C ILE A 231 -21.03 -11.61 -13.86
N GLY A 232 -20.66 -12.89 -14.05
CA GLY A 232 -19.51 -13.48 -13.35
C GLY A 232 -19.75 -14.75 -12.53
N GLY A 233 -20.68 -15.64 -12.90
CA GLY A 233 -20.75 -17.02 -12.37
C GLY A 233 -20.97 -17.13 -10.84
N VAL A 234 -21.43 -16.06 -10.20
CA VAL A 234 -21.55 -15.95 -8.75
C VAL A 234 -22.72 -16.79 -8.21
N VAL A 235 -23.74 -16.99 -9.04
CA VAL A 235 -24.96 -17.76 -8.70
C VAL A 235 -24.72 -19.27 -8.75
N GLU A 236 -23.84 -19.75 -9.62
CA GLU A 236 -23.52 -21.17 -9.76
C GLU A 236 -22.67 -21.70 -8.58
N LEU A 237 -21.97 -20.80 -7.87
CA LEU A 237 -21.08 -21.16 -6.76
C LEU A 237 -21.72 -21.05 -5.36
N LEU A 238 -22.74 -20.21 -5.18
CA LEU A 238 -23.32 -19.90 -3.86
C LEU A 238 -24.73 -20.45 -3.64
N GLY A 239 -25.36 -21.06 -4.66
CA GLY A 239 -26.72 -21.60 -4.57
C GLY A 239 -27.80 -20.51 -4.52
N GLN A 240 -29.01 -20.84 -4.95
CA GLN A 240 -30.15 -19.90 -5.04
C GLN A 240 -30.59 -19.35 -3.67
N ASP A 241 -30.17 -19.97 -2.56
CA ASP A 241 -30.62 -19.65 -1.20
C ASP A 241 -29.89 -18.45 -0.55
N TYR A 242 -28.87 -17.89 -1.21
CA TYR A 242 -28.10 -16.77 -0.64
C TYR A 242 -28.76 -15.39 -0.85
N PHE A 243 -29.75 -15.28 -1.75
CA PHE A 243 -30.45 -14.03 -2.03
C PHE A 243 -31.93 -14.11 -1.59
N PRO A 244 -32.37 -13.33 -0.58
CA PRO A 244 -33.77 -13.33 -0.17
C PRO A 244 -34.62 -12.57 -1.20
N VAL A 245 -35.51 -13.28 -1.87
CA VAL A 245 -36.55 -12.70 -2.73
C VAL A 245 -37.64 -12.13 -1.83
N VAL A 246 -37.88 -10.82 -1.92
CA VAL A 246 -39.10 -10.20 -1.39
C VAL A 246 -40.22 -10.44 -2.39
N ASP A 247 -41.17 -11.30 -2.03
CA ASP A 247 -42.38 -11.57 -2.81
C ASP A 247 -43.23 -10.31 -2.97
N SER A 248 -43.62 -10.01 -4.21
CA SER A 248 -44.74 -9.14 -4.53
C SER A 248 -45.71 -9.94 -5.40
N ALA A 249 -46.97 -9.95 -4.96
CA ALA A 249 -47.97 -10.96 -5.26
C ALA A 249 -48.51 -11.01 -6.71
N GLU A 250 -48.86 -12.25 -7.06
CA GLU A 250 -49.67 -12.83 -8.13
C GLU A 250 -50.70 -11.94 -8.87
N ILE A 251 -50.79 -12.11 -10.20
CA ILE A 251 -52.06 -12.14 -10.94
C ILE A 251 -52.03 -13.28 -11.98
N SER A 252 -53.12 -14.06 -11.95
CA SER A 252 -53.46 -15.32 -12.64
C SER A 252 -53.61 -15.27 -14.18
N ALA A 253 -53.38 -16.44 -14.81
CA ALA A 253 -53.58 -16.82 -16.22
C ALA A 253 -55.06 -16.79 -16.71
N PRO A 254 -55.33 -16.96 -18.04
CA PRO A 254 -55.81 -18.25 -18.60
C PRO A 254 -55.29 -18.63 -20.04
N PRO A 255 -55.64 -19.82 -20.62
CA PRO A 255 -54.74 -20.67 -21.44
C PRO A 255 -55.13 -21.01 -22.92
N GLU A 256 -54.19 -21.70 -23.60
CA GLU A 256 -54.28 -22.69 -24.73
C GLU A 256 -54.65 -22.24 -26.17
N PRO A 257 -54.42 -23.04 -27.27
CA PRO A 257 -53.80 -24.40 -27.43
C PRO A 257 -52.83 -24.61 -28.65
N GLY A 258 -52.16 -25.79 -28.72
CA GLY A 258 -52.21 -26.65 -29.93
C GLY A 258 -50.96 -26.96 -30.79
N SER A 259 -50.22 -28.02 -30.42
CA SER A 259 -49.77 -29.17 -31.28
C SER A 259 -48.61 -28.99 -32.32
N PRO A 260 -48.04 -30.07 -32.89
CA PRO A 260 -47.21 -31.10 -32.22
C PRO A 260 -45.94 -31.57 -33.03
N ALA A 261 -45.09 -32.35 -32.33
CA ALA A 261 -44.35 -33.56 -32.77
C ALA A 261 -43.27 -33.56 -33.88
N SER A 262 -42.16 -34.22 -33.54
CA SER A 262 -41.26 -35.11 -34.32
C SER A 262 -39.78 -34.67 -34.23
N GLY A 263 -38.80 -35.50 -33.88
CA GLY A 263 -38.79 -36.93 -33.62
C GLY A 263 -37.39 -37.40 -33.21
N THR A 264 -37.38 -38.55 -32.54
CA THR A 264 -36.37 -39.63 -32.51
C THR A 264 -34.91 -39.35 -32.18
N GLU A 265 -34.53 -40.01 -31.09
CA GLU A 265 -33.22 -40.50 -30.67
C GLU A 265 -32.31 -41.00 -31.80
N ALA A 266 -31.00 -40.76 -31.68
CA ALA A 266 -29.97 -41.76 -31.95
C ALA A 266 -28.61 -41.33 -31.38
N LYS A 267 -28.15 -42.08 -30.38
CA LYS A 267 -26.77 -42.10 -29.88
C LYS A 267 -26.03 -43.24 -30.60
N PRO A 268 -24.80 -43.03 -31.09
CA PRO A 268 -23.76 -44.05 -30.91
C PRO A 268 -22.47 -43.37 -30.45
N ALA A 269 -21.88 -43.76 -29.32
CA ALA A 269 -21.06 -44.95 -29.11
C ALA A 269 -19.62 -44.49 -28.90
N ALA A 270 -19.11 -44.79 -27.71
CA ALA A 270 -17.79 -44.46 -27.25
C ALA A 270 -16.70 -45.18 -28.08
N ALA A 271 -15.75 -44.42 -28.60
CA ALA A 271 -14.47 -44.92 -29.08
C ALA A 271 -13.36 -44.51 -28.11
N LYS A 272 -12.55 -45.50 -27.71
CA LYS A 272 -11.45 -45.42 -26.74
C LYS A 272 -10.33 -44.44 -27.18
N PRO A 273 -9.54 -43.89 -26.25
CA PRO A 273 -8.51 -42.89 -26.55
C PRO A 273 -7.31 -43.54 -27.26
N ALA A 274 -7.02 -43.07 -28.47
CA ALA A 274 -5.79 -43.44 -29.17
C ALA A 274 -4.59 -42.67 -28.59
N VAL A 275 -3.50 -43.42 -28.47
CA VAL A 275 -2.23 -43.10 -27.81
C VAL A 275 -1.48 -41.96 -28.52
N LYS A 276 -0.81 -41.15 -27.70
CA LYS A 276 0.05 -39.99 -28.02
C LYS A 276 1.10 -40.29 -29.10
N LEU A 277 1.17 -39.44 -30.12
CA LEU A 277 2.40 -39.13 -30.85
C LEU A 277 2.96 -37.80 -30.32
N PRO A 278 4.27 -37.66 -30.06
CA PRO A 278 4.87 -36.40 -29.61
C PRO A 278 4.77 -35.36 -30.73
N VAL A 279 3.86 -34.40 -30.59
CA VAL A 279 3.84 -33.21 -31.44
C VAL A 279 5.05 -32.37 -31.05
N GLU A 280 5.99 -32.21 -31.98
CA GLU A 280 7.13 -31.30 -31.84
C GLU A 280 6.65 -29.94 -31.31
N PRO A 281 7.38 -29.28 -30.38
CA PRO A 281 6.94 -28.02 -29.83
C PRO A 281 6.93 -26.99 -30.97
N LYS A 282 5.73 -26.73 -31.51
CA LYS A 282 5.48 -25.65 -32.45
C LYS A 282 6.13 -24.43 -31.83
N ARG A 283 7.08 -23.81 -32.53
CA ARG A 283 7.81 -22.62 -32.04
C ARG A 283 6.80 -21.50 -31.85
N GLU A 284 6.15 -21.45 -30.70
CA GLU A 284 5.17 -20.43 -30.39
C GLU A 284 5.89 -19.08 -30.39
N ASN A 285 5.31 -18.13 -31.12
CA ASN A 285 5.81 -16.77 -31.17
C ASN A 285 5.82 -16.19 -29.74
N THR A 286 6.86 -15.43 -29.36
CA THR A 286 7.01 -14.87 -28.01
C THR A 286 5.80 -14.03 -27.60
N LEU A 287 5.18 -13.33 -28.57
CA LEU A 287 3.92 -12.62 -28.39
C LEU A 287 2.75 -13.54 -28.00
N GLN A 288 2.63 -14.70 -28.64
CA GLN A 288 1.56 -15.66 -28.35
C GLN A 288 1.73 -16.27 -26.96
N LYS A 289 2.97 -16.54 -26.55
CA LYS A 289 3.28 -17.01 -25.19
C LYS A 289 2.89 -15.98 -24.14
N ILE A 290 3.23 -14.70 -24.37
CA ILE A 290 2.90 -13.60 -23.44
C ILE A 290 1.38 -13.43 -23.30
N ASN A 291 0.63 -13.52 -24.41
CA ASN A 291 -0.83 -13.33 -24.40
C ASN A 291 -1.58 -14.45 -23.69
N ARG A 292 -1.03 -15.66 -23.61
CA ARG A 292 -1.61 -16.78 -22.86
C ARG A 292 -1.39 -16.69 -21.35
N LEU A 293 -0.48 -15.83 -20.89
CA LEU A 293 -0.13 -15.73 -19.48
C LEU A 293 -1.03 -14.75 -18.73
N ASP A 294 -1.42 -15.14 -17.53
CA ASP A 294 -2.04 -14.25 -16.56
C ASP A 294 -1.11 -13.09 -16.17
N VAL A 295 -1.68 -12.05 -15.56
CA VAL A 295 -0.95 -10.86 -15.10
C VAL A 295 0.27 -11.23 -14.25
N LYS A 296 0.13 -12.20 -13.34
CA LYS A 296 1.24 -12.70 -12.51
C LYS A 296 2.36 -13.33 -13.34
N GLY A 297 2.01 -14.13 -14.34
CA GLY A 297 2.96 -14.74 -15.27
C GLY A 297 3.70 -13.68 -16.08
N ARG A 298 2.98 -12.68 -16.59
CA ARG A 298 3.56 -11.54 -17.31
C ARG A 298 4.52 -10.71 -16.45
N ILE A 299 4.22 -10.51 -15.16
CA ILE A 299 5.15 -9.84 -14.22
C ILE A 299 6.42 -10.67 -14.01
N GLN A 300 6.31 -11.98 -13.82
CA GLN A 300 7.49 -12.84 -13.65
C GLN A 300 8.36 -12.86 -14.91
N LEU A 301 7.71 -12.87 -16.07
CA LEU A 301 8.36 -12.81 -17.37
C LEU A 301 8.98 -11.42 -17.60
N ALA A 302 8.38 -10.32 -17.13
CA ALA A 302 8.98 -8.99 -17.17
C ALA A 302 10.31 -8.92 -16.41
N LEU A 303 10.37 -9.58 -15.24
CA LEU A 303 11.56 -9.57 -14.37
C LEU A 303 12.67 -10.50 -14.86
N LYS A 304 12.33 -11.71 -15.34
CA LYS A 304 13.30 -12.77 -15.67
C LYS A 304 13.46 -13.02 -17.17
N GLY A 305 12.61 -12.42 -18.00
CA GLY A 305 12.56 -12.67 -19.43
C GLY A 305 13.73 -12.09 -20.22
N SER A 306 13.77 -12.50 -21.47
CA SER A 306 14.67 -12.04 -22.51
C SER A 306 14.39 -10.60 -22.94
N LYS A 307 15.33 -10.01 -23.70
CA LYS A 307 15.22 -8.65 -24.23
C LYS A 307 13.99 -8.43 -25.11
N GLU A 308 13.62 -9.42 -25.91
CA GLU A 308 12.46 -9.36 -26.79
C GLU A 308 11.16 -9.31 -26.00
N GLU A 309 11.05 -10.18 -25.01
CA GLU A 309 9.90 -10.25 -24.11
C GLU A 309 9.73 -8.94 -23.32
N ARG A 310 10.82 -8.35 -22.81
CA ARG A 310 10.78 -7.02 -22.16
C ARG A 310 10.32 -5.92 -23.11
N THR A 311 10.72 -5.96 -24.37
CA THR A 311 10.33 -4.97 -25.38
C THR A 311 8.84 -5.04 -25.74
N ILE A 312 8.23 -6.21 -25.57
CA ILE A 312 6.80 -6.41 -25.72
C ILE A 312 6.06 -5.95 -24.45
N LEU A 313 6.51 -6.42 -23.28
CA LEU A 313 5.86 -6.18 -21.99
C LEU A 313 5.91 -4.71 -21.53
N ILE A 314 6.87 -3.90 -22.01
CA ILE A 314 6.91 -2.46 -21.71
C ILE A 314 5.70 -1.70 -22.28
N ARG A 315 5.04 -2.27 -23.30
CA ARG A 315 3.85 -1.74 -23.97
C ARG A 315 2.56 -2.37 -23.48
N ASP A 316 2.65 -3.18 -22.42
CA ASP A 316 1.48 -3.80 -21.81
C ASP A 316 0.55 -2.72 -21.24
N GLY A 317 -0.77 -2.88 -21.42
CA GLY A 317 -1.75 -1.95 -20.87
C GLY A 317 -1.77 -1.97 -19.34
N THR A 318 -1.29 -3.05 -18.72
CA THR A 318 -1.25 -3.18 -17.27
C THR A 318 -0.05 -2.44 -16.69
N LYS A 319 -0.32 -1.35 -15.95
CA LYS A 319 0.72 -0.51 -15.31
C LYS A 319 1.74 -1.33 -14.52
N VAL A 320 1.29 -2.32 -13.75
CA VAL A 320 2.17 -3.13 -12.88
C VAL A 320 3.17 -3.96 -13.70
N VAL A 321 2.73 -4.53 -14.83
CA VAL A 321 3.59 -5.32 -15.73
C VAL A 321 4.65 -4.42 -16.37
N ALA A 322 4.23 -3.27 -16.90
CA ALA A 322 5.14 -2.34 -17.56
C ALA A 322 6.18 -1.75 -16.58
N LEU A 323 5.80 -1.48 -15.33
CA LEU A 323 6.73 -1.04 -14.28
C LEU A 323 7.71 -2.15 -13.87
N ALA A 324 7.26 -3.41 -13.81
CA ALA A 324 8.13 -4.54 -13.48
C ALA A 324 9.29 -4.70 -14.49
N VAL A 325 9.09 -4.35 -15.77
CA VAL A 325 10.16 -4.36 -16.79
C VAL A 325 11.30 -3.40 -16.42
N LEU A 326 10.99 -2.25 -15.82
CA LEU A 326 12.02 -1.29 -15.37
C LEU A 326 12.78 -1.76 -14.12
N GLU A 327 12.24 -2.71 -13.36
CA GLU A 327 12.89 -3.32 -12.18
C GLU A 327 13.74 -4.55 -12.54
N ALA A 328 13.73 -4.99 -13.80
CA ALA A 328 14.51 -6.14 -14.22
C ALA A 328 16.02 -5.89 -14.01
N PRO A 329 16.75 -6.77 -13.28
CA PRO A 329 18.16 -6.56 -12.95
C PRO A 329 19.08 -6.61 -14.18
N LYS A 330 18.62 -7.26 -15.26
CA LYS A 330 19.34 -7.41 -16.54
C LYS A 330 18.95 -6.33 -17.57
N LEU A 331 18.37 -5.21 -17.14
CA LEU A 331 17.97 -4.13 -18.04
C LEU A 331 19.20 -3.37 -18.56
N SER A 332 19.33 -3.29 -19.88
CA SER A 332 20.41 -2.59 -20.57
C SER A 332 20.03 -1.13 -20.84
N ASP A 333 21.00 -0.22 -20.80
CA ASP A 333 20.76 1.21 -21.08
C ASP A 333 20.24 1.43 -22.51
N GLY A 334 20.69 0.63 -23.48
CA GLY A 334 20.19 0.68 -24.87
C GLY A 334 18.75 0.17 -25.04
N GLU A 335 18.22 -0.60 -24.10
CA GLU A 335 16.78 -0.94 -24.08
C GLU A 335 15.97 0.26 -23.58
N VAL A 336 16.46 0.94 -22.54
CA VAL A 336 15.80 2.12 -21.97
C VAL A 336 15.78 3.29 -22.95
N GLU A 337 16.83 3.50 -23.74
CA GLU A 337 16.84 4.48 -24.83
C GLU A 337 15.71 4.25 -25.84
N LYS A 338 15.45 2.98 -26.17
CA LYS A 338 14.35 2.59 -27.06
C LYS A 338 13.00 2.80 -26.37
N PHE A 339 12.87 2.48 -25.09
CA PHE A 339 11.62 2.67 -24.34
C PHE A 339 11.26 4.16 -24.22
N ALA A 340 12.26 5.03 -23.98
CA ALA A 340 12.07 6.48 -23.90
C ALA A 340 11.59 7.10 -25.22
N SER A 341 12.02 6.54 -26.36
CA SER A 341 11.62 7.02 -27.71
C SER A 341 10.24 6.50 -28.15
N GLN A 342 9.75 5.41 -27.55
CA GLN A 342 8.51 4.77 -27.95
C GLN A 342 7.27 5.57 -27.51
N LYS A 343 6.35 5.80 -28.46
CA LYS A 343 5.06 6.50 -28.24
C LYS A 343 3.97 5.62 -27.61
N ASN A 344 4.16 4.29 -27.67
CA ASN A 344 3.20 3.29 -27.20
C ASN A 344 3.48 2.81 -25.76
N VAL A 345 4.26 3.60 -25.00
CA VAL A 345 4.62 3.30 -23.61
C VAL A 345 3.74 4.12 -22.68
N LEU A 346 3.32 3.52 -21.56
CA LEU A 346 2.51 4.19 -20.55
C LEU A 346 3.27 5.37 -19.91
N GLN A 347 2.57 6.48 -19.64
CA GLN A 347 3.13 7.66 -18.98
C GLN A 347 3.77 7.33 -17.61
N ALA A 348 3.20 6.35 -16.90
CA ALA A 348 3.74 5.88 -15.63
C ALA A 348 5.18 5.35 -15.74
N VAL A 349 5.51 4.66 -16.84
CA VAL A 349 6.87 4.15 -17.12
C VAL A 349 7.81 5.31 -17.40
N LEU A 350 7.39 6.25 -18.27
CA LEU A 350 8.18 7.45 -18.60
C LEU A 350 8.47 8.31 -17.37
N ARG A 351 7.56 8.30 -16.38
CA ARG A 351 7.78 8.97 -15.09
C ARG A 351 8.84 8.30 -14.24
N GLN A 352 8.95 6.98 -14.28
CA GLN A 352 9.90 6.23 -13.45
C GLN A 352 11.32 6.20 -14.02
N ILE A 353 11.50 6.38 -15.34
CA ILE A 353 12.83 6.35 -15.95
C ILE A 353 13.77 7.43 -15.35
N PRO A 354 13.39 8.72 -15.25
CA PRO A 354 14.24 9.76 -14.65
C PRO A 354 14.51 9.60 -13.16
N LEU A 355 13.61 8.95 -12.41
CA LEU A 355 13.77 8.73 -10.96
C LEU A 355 15.00 7.86 -10.67
N LYS A 356 15.36 6.96 -11.59
CA LYS A 356 16.57 6.15 -11.48
C LYS A 356 17.78 6.94 -11.98
N ARG A 357 18.66 7.33 -11.04
CA ARG A 357 19.89 8.11 -11.31
C ARG A 357 20.77 7.51 -12.41
N ARG A 358 20.76 6.18 -12.59
CA ARG A 358 21.48 5.49 -13.67
C ARG A 358 21.06 6.01 -15.05
N PHE A 359 19.75 6.14 -15.29
CA PHE A 359 19.22 6.52 -16.61
C PHE A 359 19.26 8.03 -16.83
N LEU A 360 19.16 8.83 -15.78
CA LEU A 360 19.26 10.29 -15.86
C LEU A 360 20.64 10.77 -16.35
N LYS A 361 21.71 10.00 -16.09
CA LYS A 361 23.05 10.30 -16.59
C LYS A 361 23.19 10.08 -18.10
N ASN A 362 22.35 9.24 -18.70
CA ASN A 362 22.41 8.98 -20.12
C ASN A 362 21.70 10.09 -20.89
N TYR A 363 22.50 10.90 -21.61
CA TYR A 363 22.01 12.01 -22.40
C TYR A 363 20.95 11.59 -23.43
N ILE A 364 21.12 10.45 -24.08
CA ILE A 364 20.22 9.96 -25.14
C ILE A 364 18.84 9.68 -24.55
N VAL A 365 18.77 9.08 -23.36
CA VAL A 365 17.52 8.83 -22.65
C VAL A 365 16.82 10.16 -22.33
N VAL A 366 17.55 11.12 -21.75
CA VAL A 366 17.01 12.44 -21.41
C VAL A 366 16.46 13.16 -22.64
N ARG A 367 17.22 13.17 -23.74
CA ARG A 367 16.79 13.73 -25.02
C ARG A 367 15.52 13.06 -25.54
N ASN A 368 15.49 11.72 -25.57
CA ASN A 368 14.35 10.96 -26.08
C ASN A 368 13.08 11.18 -25.23
N LEU A 369 13.23 11.28 -23.91
CA LEU A 369 12.11 11.59 -23.01
C LEU A 369 11.52 12.97 -23.28
N CYS A 370 12.34 14.00 -23.46
CA CYS A 370 11.86 15.35 -23.79
C CYS A 370 11.16 15.41 -25.16
N ALA A 371 11.59 14.58 -26.12
CA ALA A 371 11.02 14.52 -27.46
C ALA A 371 9.73 13.67 -27.55
N ASN A 372 9.34 12.95 -26.50
CA ASN A 372 8.21 12.03 -26.53
C ASN A 372 6.89 12.74 -26.15
N PRO A 373 5.80 12.60 -26.96
CA PRO A 373 4.49 13.19 -26.67
C PRO A 373 3.86 12.72 -25.36
N ARG A 374 4.18 11.49 -24.90
CA ARG A 374 3.56 10.89 -23.71
C ARG A 374 4.26 11.26 -22.41
N THR A 375 5.39 11.96 -22.46
CA THR A 375 6.11 12.41 -21.26
C THR A 375 5.28 13.49 -20.54
N PRO A 376 5.05 13.36 -19.23
CA PRO A 376 4.37 14.40 -18.47
C PRO A 376 5.16 15.71 -18.51
N LEU A 377 4.44 16.83 -18.60
CA LEU A 377 5.03 18.17 -18.73
C LEU A 377 6.02 18.48 -17.60
N ASP A 378 5.67 18.11 -16.37
CA ASP A 378 6.49 18.35 -15.16
C ASP A 378 7.92 17.83 -15.31
N LEU A 379 8.08 16.65 -15.90
CA LEU A 379 9.39 16.05 -16.12
C LEU A 379 10.10 16.68 -17.32
N GLY A 380 9.36 16.92 -18.41
CA GLY A 380 9.92 17.55 -19.61
C GLY A 380 10.55 18.90 -19.31
N LEU A 381 9.89 19.72 -18.49
CA LEU A 381 10.40 21.04 -18.07
C LEU A 381 11.72 20.95 -17.29
N GLY A 382 11.85 19.97 -16.38
CA GLY A 382 13.07 19.75 -15.61
C GLY A 382 14.23 19.24 -16.47
N LEU A 383 13.94 18.30 -17.37
CA LEU A 383 14.94 17.63 -18.20
C LEU A 383 15.53 18.55 -19.30
N MET A 384 14.77 19.52 -19.81
CA MET A 384 15.22 20.48 -20.84
C MET A 384 16.48 21.28 -20.47
N LYS A 385 16.72 21.51 -19.17
CA LYS A 385 17.92 22.23 -18.69
C LYS A 385 19.22 21.54 -19.12
N ASN A 386 19.19 20.20 -19.17
CA ASN A 386 20.33 19.35 -19.45
C ASN A 386 20.56 19.10 -20.95
N LEU A 387 19.73 19.67 -21.85
CA LEU A 387 19.84 19.45 -23.29
C LEU A 387 20.89 20.34 -23.97
N LEU A 388 21.52 19.80 -25.03
CA LEU A 388 22.40 20.53 -25.92
C LEU A 388 21.61 21.47 -26.85
N ILE A 389 22.31 22.49 -27.37
CA ILE A 389 21.76 23.54 -28.24
C ILE A 389 21.07 22.94 -29.48
N ASN A 390 21.72 21.98 -30.15
CA ASN A 390 21.18 21.33 -31.35
C ASN A 390 19.88 20.57 -31.06
N ASP A 391 19.78 19.92 -29.91
CA ASP A 391 18.59 19.15 -29.55
C ASP A 391 17.44 20.04 -29.09
N LEU A 392 17.71 21.19 -28.47
CA LEU A 392 16.69 22.21 -28.21
C LEU A 392 16.08 22.74 -29.52
N LYS A 393 16.91 22.94 -30.56
CA LYS A 393 16.43 23.28 -31.90
C LYS A 393 15.53 22.18 -32.46
N ASN A 394 15.96 20.92 -32.38
CA ASN A 394 15.18 19.78 -32.88
C ASN A 394 13.83 19.63 -32.16
N ILE A 395 13.80 19.81 -30.83
CA ILE A 395 12.56 19.74 -30.04
C ILE A 395 11.63 20.89 -30.38
N SER A 396 12.17 22.10 -30.60
CA SER A 396 11.34 23.23 -30.98
C SER A 396 10.65 23.06 -32.33
N ALA A 397 11.29 22.33 -33.26
CA ALA A 397 10.73 22.03 -34.58
C ALA A 397 9.77 20.84 -34.58
N ASN A 398 9.86 19.95 -33.58
CA ASN A 398 9.06 18.74 -33.54
C ASN A 398 7.61 19.00 -33.09
N LYS A 399 6.65 18.90 -34.01
CA LYS A 399 5.21 19.11 -33.76
C LYS A 399 4.59 18.06 -32.82
N GLU A 400 5.22 16.91 -32.64
CA GLU A 400 4.71 15.85 -31.78
C GLU A 400 4.85 16.17 -30.28
N VAL A 401 5.75 17.09 -29.93
CA VAL A 401 5.96 17.50 -28.54
C VAL A 401 4.95 18.58 -28.14
N SER A 402 4.54 18.59 -26.87
CA SER A 402 3.64 19.60 -26.30
C SER A 402 4.10 21.03 -26.63
N GLU A 403 3.15 21.89 -27.00
CA GLU A 403 3.43 23.26 -27.45
C GLU A 403 4.16 24.10 -26.41
N THR A 404 3.89 23.87 -25.12
CA THR A 404 4.58 24.54 -24.00
C THR A 404 6.07 24.20 -23.98
N ILE A 405 6.42 22.93 -24.19
CA ILE A 405 7.80 22.44 -24.29
C ILE A 405 8.47 23.03 -25.52
N ARG A 406 7.80 23.09 -26.67
CA ARG A 406 8.36 23.69 -27.91
C ARG A 406 8.69 25.17 -27.73
N LYS A 407 7.75 25.95 -27.18
CA LYS A 407 7.94 27.40 -26.94
C LYS A 407 9.08 27.65 -25.95
N LEU A 408 9.16 26.86 -24.88
CA LEU A 408 10.25 26.98 -23.91
C LEU A 408 11.58 26.55 -24.50
N ALA A 409 11.62 25.47 -25.29
CA ALA A 409 12.82 25.02 -25.99
C ALA A 409 13.35 26.09 -26.95
N LEU A 410 12.48 26.81 -27.69
CA LEU A 410 12.87 27.97 -28.50
C LEU A 410 13.52 29.07 -27.67
N LYS A 411 12.92 29.41 -26.53
CA LYS A 411 13.44 30.44 -25.63
C LYS A 411 14.82 30.04 -25.10
N MET A 412 14.97 28.80 -24.62
CA MET A 412 16.23 28.27 -24.11
C MET A 412 17.29 28.12 -25.21
N TYR A 413 16.90 27.77 -26.43
CA TYR A 413 17.79 27.70 -27.59
C TYR A 413 18.39 29.08 -27.88
N LYS A 414 17.57 30.13 -27.95
CA LYS A 414 18.04 31.51 -28.15
C LYS A 414 18.97 31.96 -27.03
N GLN A 415 18.58 31.74 -25.77
CA GLN A 415 19.41 32.08 -24.61
C GLN A 415 20.79 31.40 -24.64
N LYS A 416 20.84 30.07 -24.88
CA LYS A 416 22.12 29.35 -24.96
C LYS A 416 22.95 29.74 -26.18
N LEU A 417 22.32 30.13 -27.30
CA LEU A 417 23.01 30.62 -28.49
C LEU A 417 23.62 32.01 -28.26
N ASP A 418 22.89 32.90 -27.59
CA ASP A 418 23.40 34.22 -27.20
C ASP A 418 24.54 34.10 -26.18
N GLU A 419 24.44 33.17 -25.23
CA GLU A 419 25.53 32.86 -24.28
C GLU A 419 26.76 32.27 -24.98
N ALA A 420 26.56 31.42 -25.99
CA ALA A 420 27.65 30.82 -26.77
C ALA A 420 28.35 31.85 -27.66
N ASN A 421 27.64 32.85 -28.18
CA ASN A 421 28.22 33.94 -28.97
C ASN A 421 28.93 35.01 -28.12
N LYS A 422 28.68 35.04 -26.80
CA LYS A 422 29.33 35.94 -25.83
C LYS A 422 30.62 35.38 -25.23
N LYS A 423 30.83 34.07 -25.34
CA LYS A 423 32.08 33.39 -24.97
C LYS A 423 32.94 33.22 -26.20
#